data_AF-A0A832FG57-F1
#
_entry.id   AF-A0A832FG57-F1
#
_cell.length_a   1.000
_cell.length_b   1.000
_cell.length_c   1.000
_cell.angle_alpha   90.00
_cell.angle_beta   90.00
_cell.angle_gamma   90.00
#
_symmetry.space_group_name_H-M   'P 1'
#
loop_
_entity.id
_entity.type
_entity.pdbx_description
1 polymer ?
#
loop_
_entity_poly.entity_id
_entity_poly.type
_entity_poly.pdbx_seq_one_letter_code
_entity_poly.pdbx_strand_id
1 'polypeptide(L)'
;FLVEALILGLLGSSAGSILSVAAGAGINYLIIGETKYVFQLSTVGYIFLGFSVGILTSILSGLYPAWKASRLEPIEALRFE
;
A
#
# COMPACT_ATOMS: atom_id res chain seq x y z
N PHE A 1 4.23 13.26 -8.52
CA PHE A 1 5.11 12.46 -7.64
C PHE A 1 4.53 12.20 -6.25
N LEU A 2 4.60 13.09 -5.25
CA LEU A 2 4.17 12.72 -3.87
C LEU A 2 2.67 12.43 -3.75
N VAL A 3 1.81 13.31 -4.27
CA VAL A 3 0.35 13.11 -4.27
C VAL A 3 -0.05 11.89 -5.10
N GLU A 4 0.61 11.68 -6.22
CA GLU A 4 0.40 10.51 -7.07
C GLU A 4 0.79 9.21 -6.36
N ALA A 5 1.92 9.19 -5.67
CA ALA A 5 2.35 8.06 -4.85
C ALA A 5 1.39 7.79 -3.69
N LEU A 6 0.82 8.84 -3.07
CA LEU A 6 -0.24 8.72 -2.07
C LEU A 6 -1.50 8.06 -2.65
N ILE A 7 -1.97 8.54 -3.81
CA ILE A 7 -3.17 8.00 -4.47
C ILE A 7 -2.96 6.54 -4.85
N LEU A 8 -1.82 6.21 -5.48
CA LEU A 8 -1.47 4.83 -5.84
C LEU A 8 -1.32 3.95 -4.59
N GLY A 9 -0.71 4.46 -3.53
CA GLY A 9 -0.59 3.75 -2.25
C GLY A 9 -1.94 3.47 -1.60
N LEU A 10 -2.86 4.43 -1.60
CA LEU A 10 -4.23 4.25 -1.09
C LEU A 10 -5.02 3.23 -1.91
N LEU A 11 -5.00 3.36 -3.23
CA LEU A 11 -5.71 2.44 -4.12
C LEU A 11 -5.13 1.01 -4.04
N GLY A 12 -3.81 0.88 -4.10
CA GLY A 12 -3.11 -0.40 -4.01
C GLY A 12 -3.32 -1.07 -2.66
N SER A 13 -3.21 -0.32 -1.56
CA SER A 13 -3.43 -0.86 -0.20
C SER A 13 -4.89 -1.27 0.01
N SER A 14 -5.85 -0.49 -0.51
CA SER A 14 -7.28 -0.84 -0.46
C SER A 14 -7.58 -2.12 -1.22
N ALA A 15 -7.12 -2.21 -2.47
CA ALA A 15 -7.28 -3.39 -3.31
C ALA A 15 -6.61 -4.63 -2.69
N GLY A 16 -5.37 -4.47 -2.19
CA GLY A 16 -4.64 -5.53 -1.49
C GLY A 16 -5.34 -6.01 -0.23
N SER A 17 -5.94 -5.10 0.54
CA SER A 17 -6.70 -5.46 1.75
C SER A 17 -7.96 -6.25 1.42
N ILE A 18 -8.70 -5.84 0.38
CA ILE A 18 -9.88 -6.59 -0.12
C ILE A 18 -9.47 -7.99 -0.58
N LEU A 19 -8.39 -8.10 -1.37
CA LEU A 19 -7.86 -9.38 -1.83
C LEU A 19 -7.39 -10.26 -0.67
N SER A 20 -6.75 -9.67 0.34
CA SER A 20 -6.31 -10.38 1.54
C SER A 20 -7.48 -10.98 2.30
N VAL A 21 -8.58 -10.24 2.50
CA VAL A 21 -9.79 -10.75 3.14
C VAL A 21 -10.42 -11.88 2.31
N ALA A 22 -10.56 -11.68 0.99
CA ALA A 22 -11.16 -12.67 0.10
C ALA A 22 -10.34 -13.98 0.07
N ALA A 23 -9.02 -13.87 -0.09
CA ALA A 23 -8.12 -15.01 -0.07
C ALA A 23 -8.09 -15.69 1.30
N GLY A 24 -8.03 -14.91 2.39
CA GLY A 24 -8.09 -15.41 3.75
C GLY A 24 -9.37 -16.20 4.03
N ALA A 25 -10.53 -15.70 3.57
CA ALA A 25 -11.81 -16.38 3.69
C ALA A 25 -11.85 -17.68 2.87
N GLY A 26 -11.37 -17.65 1.62
CA GLY A 26 -11.29 -18.83 0.77
C GLY A 26 -10.39 -19.92 1.37
N ILE A 27 -9.20 -19.55 1.85
CA ILE A 27 -8.27 -20.48 2.49
C ILE A 27 -8.88 -21.09 3.76
N ASN A 28 -9.48 -20.27 4.62
CA ASN A 28 -10.12 -20.75 5.85
C ASN A 28 -11.29 -21.70 5.56
N TYR A 29 -12.11 -21.38 4.56
CA TYR A 29 -13.21 -22.25 4.13
C TYR A 29 -12.70 -23.61 3.62
N LEU A 30 -11.62 -23.64 2.83
CA LEU A 30 -11.06 -24.87 2.29
C LEU A 30 -10.39 -25.77 3.35
N ILE A 31 -9.78 -25.17 4.37
CA ILE A 31 -9.02 -25.91 5.38
C ILE A 31 -9.90 -26.32 6.57
N ILE A 32 -10.72 -25.40 7.08
CA ILE A 32 -11.45 -25.55 8.35
C ILE A 32 -12.96 -25.72 8.12
N GLY A 33 -13.46 -25.36 6.93
CA GLY A 33 -14.90 -25.32 6.64
C GLY A 33 -15.63 -24.11 7.25
N GLU A 34 -14.93 -23.25 7.98
CA GLU A 34 -15.48 -22.07 8.63
C GLU A 34 -14.68 -20.80 8.28
N THR A 35 -15.38 -19.67 8.10
CA THR A 35 -14.76 -18.36 7.77
C THR A 35 -14.63 -17.43 8.96
N LYS A 36 -15.04 -17.85 10.16
CA LYS A 36 -15.09 -17.01 11.38
C LYS A 36 -13.74 -16.45 11.80
N TYR A 37 -12.64 -17.16 11.53
CA TYR A 37 -11.29 -16.72 11.90
C TYR A 37 -10.82 -15.45 11.18
N VAL A 38 -11.36 -15.17 10.00
CA VAL A 38 -11.02 -13.96 9.23
C VAL A 38 -11.57 -12.70 9.87
N PHE A 39 -12.69 -12.81 10.60
CA PHE A 39 -13.37 -11.69 11.25
C PHE A 39 -13.00 -11.52 12.73
N GLN A 40 -12.03 -12.29 13.23
CA GLN A 40 -11.52 -12.08 14.58
C GLN A 40 -10.76 -10.76 14.70
N LEU A 41 -10.86 -10.12 15.86
CA LEU A 41 -10.28 -8.80 16.13
C LEU A 41 -8.75 -8.78 15.91
N SER A 42 -8.08 -9.90 16.20
CA SER A 42 -6.65 -10.10 15.93
C SER A 42 -6.34 -10.05 14.43
N THR A 43 -7.12 -10.76 13.60
CA THR A 43 -6.95 -10.81 12.14
C THR A 43 -7.21 -9.47 11.47
N VAL A 44 -8.24 -8.74 11.92
CA VAL A 44 -8.55 -7.38 11.45
C VAL A 44 -7.38 -6.42 11.72
N GLY A 45 -6.70 -6.58 12.86
CA GLY A 45 -5.49 -5.82 13.18
C GLY A 45 -4.36 -6.02 12.15
N TYR A 46 -4.16 -7.25 11.67
CA TYR A 46 -3.16 -7.54 10.64
C TYR A 46 -3.50 -6.93 9.28
N ILE A 47 -4.79 -6.92 8.90
CA ILE A 47 -5.24 -6.27 7.67
C ILE A 47 -4.95 -4.77 7.73
N PHE A 48 -5.26 -4.12 8.86
CA PHE A 48 -4.99 -2.70 9.05
C PHE A 48 -3.48 -2.39 9.05
N LEU A 49 -2.67 -3.27 9.65
CA LEU A 49 -1.21 -3.18 9.59
C LEU A 49 -0.71 -3.27 8.15
N GLY A 50 -1.17 -4.27 7.38
CA GLY A 50 -0.80 -4.42 5.98
C GLY A 50 -1.17 -3.21 5.13
N PHE A 51 -2.38 -2.69 5.32
CA PHE A 51 -2.84 -1.45 4.68
C PHE A 51 -1.94 -0.26 5.00
N SER A 52 -1.61 -0.07 6.29
CA SER A 52 -0.73 1.02 6.75
C SER A 52 0.68 0.89 6.17
N VAL A 53 1.24 -0.31 6.12
CA VAL A 53 2.55 -0.59 5.54
C VAL A 53 2.56 -0.27 4.04
N GLY A 54 1.50 -0.64 3.31
CA GLY A 54 1.37 -0.33 1.88
C GLY A 54 1.40 1.17 1.61
N ILE A 55 0.61 1.95 2.34
CA ILE A 55 0.58 3.41 2.24
C ILE A 55 1.95 4.01 2.58
N LEU A 56 2.54 3.60 3.71
CA LEU A 56 3.85 4.12 4.14
C LEU A 56 4.93 3.85 3.10
N THR A 57 4.95 2.65 2.53
CA THR A 57 5.94 2.27 1.51
C THR A 57 5.78 3.13 0.26
N SER A 58 4.55 3.34 -0.22
CA SER A 58 4.30 4.21 -1.39
C SER A 58 4.67 5.67 -1.13
N ILE A 59 4.38 6.20 0.06
CA ILE A 59 4.78 7.56 0.43
C ILE A 59 6.30 7.68 0.46
N LEU A 60 6.99 6.75 1.13
CA LEU A 60 8.45 6.77 1.23
C LEU A 60 9.12 6.66 -0.14
N SER A 61 8.60 5.80 -1.02
CA SER A 61 9.11 5.65 -2.38
C SER A 61 8.88 6.90 -3.24
N GLY A 62 7.78 7.62 -3.04
CA GLY A 62 7.48 8.87 -3.76
C GLY A 62 8.17 10.10 -3.17
N LEU A 63 8.43 10.11 -1.86
CA LEU A 63 9.01 11.23 -1.13
C LEU A 63 10.49 11.42 -1.48
N TYR A 64 11.28 10.36 -1.51
CA TYR A 64 12.69 10.43 -1.86
C TYR A 64 12.97 11.08 -3.23
N PRO A 65 12.37 10.62 -4.35
CA PRO A 65 12.59 11.24 -5.65
C PRO A 65 11.97 12.64 -5.75
N ALA A 66 10.81 12.90 -5.14
CA ALA A 66 10.21 14.22 -5.12
C ALA A 66 11.10 15.24 -4.40
N TRP A 67 11.71 14.83 -3.28
CA TRP A 67 12.65 15.66 -2.55
C TRP A 67 13.92 15.95 -3.36
N LYS A 68 14.47 14.92 -4.02
CA LYS A 68 15.61 15.09 -4.92
C LYS A 68 15.28 16.06 -6.08
N ALA A 69 14.11 15.92 -6.70
CA ALA A 69 13.62 16.79 -7.77
C ALA A 69 13.46 18.24 -7.33
N SER A 70 12.98 18.48 -6.09
CA SER A 70 12.78 19.84 -5.56
C SER A 70 14.07 20.64 -5.34
N ARG A 71 15.23 19.98 -5.33
CA ARG A 71 16.55 20.58 -5.07
C ARG A 71 17.43 20.68 -6.32
N LEU A 72 16.94 20.22 -7.47
CA LEU A 72 17.67 20.30 -8.73
C LEU A 72 17.59 21.72 -9.29
N GLU A 73 18.72 22.25 -9.76
CA GLU A 73 18.74 23.56 -10.40
C GLU A 73 18.00 23.49 -11.75
N PRO A 74 17.14 24.48 -12.08
CA PRO A 74 16.39 24.47 -13.34
C PRO A 74 17.27 24.38 -14.58
N ILE A 75 18.48 24.96 -14.51
CA ILE A 75 19.44 24.94 -15.61
C ILE A 75 20.05 23.55 -15.82
N GLU A 76 20.21 22.76 -14.76
CA GLU A 76 20.65 21.37 -14.86
C GLU A 76 19.52 20.49 -15.36
N ALA A 77 18.28 20.71 -14.89
CA ALA A 77 17.11 19.95 -15.35
C ALA A 77 16.89 20.09 -16.88
N LEU A 78 17.06 21.29 -17.43
CA LEU A 78 16.94 21.56 -18.88
C LEU A 78 18.14 21.07 -19.70
N ARG A 79 19.30 20.84 -19.08
CA ARG A 79 20.50 20.34 -19.76
C ARG A 79 20.44 18.84 -20.07
N PHE A 80 19.53 18.12 -19.42
CA PHE A 80 19.30 16.68 -19.61
C PHE A 80 18.05 16.39 -20.48
N GLU A 81 17.39 17.43 -20.98
CA GLU A 81 16.35 17.33 -22.02
C GLU A 81 16.98 17.28 -23.41
#